data_AF-A0AAD5KE57-F1
#
_entry.id   AF-A0AAD5KE57-F1
#
_cell.length_a   1.000
_cell.length_b   1.000
_cell.length_c   1.000
_cell.angle_alpha   90.00
_cell.angle_beta   90.00
_cell.angle_gamma   90.00
#
_symmetry.space_group_name_H-M   'P 1'
#
loop_
_entity.id
_entity.type
_entity.pdbx_description
1 polymer ?
#
loop_
_entity_poly.entity_id
_entity_poly.type
_entity_poly.pdbx_seq_one_letter_code
_entity_poly.pdbx_strand_id
1 'polypeptide(L)'
;MIEECYGDQEEEQEIQETLGQGIDCDGGNISKGAICQVDEGSCTLSDKNPVLANSLINFVMTGPTTKFTAIVGSWPVAKLTGQQLFFLAVHVIKKLEENGFIVDLVVGDNARINIKLFELLRRPSDKQDFIVTHPVNP
;
A
#
# COMPACT_ATOMS: atom_id res chain seq x y z
N MET A 1 -34.60 2.92 -37.70
CA MET A 1 -33.93 4.19 -37.38
C MET A 1 -33.30 3.96 -36.01
N ILE A 2 -32.08 3.45 -36.02
CA ILE A 2 -31.31 3.13 -34.81
C ILE A 2 -30.17 4.13 -34.83
N GLU A 3 -30.17 5.04 -33.85
CA GLU A 3 -29.08 6.01 -33.67
C GLU A 3 -27.87 5.26 -33.10
N GLU A 4 -26.85 5.09 -33.94
CA GLU A 4 -25.49 4.77 -33.51
C GLU A 4 -24.84 6.06 -33.02
N CYS A 5 -24.78 6.25 -31.69
CA CYS A 5 -23.95 7.28 -31.09
C CYS A 5 -22.56 6.66 -30.80
N TYR A 6 -21.58 7.11 -31.58
CA TYR A 6 -20.16 6.96 -31.29
C TYR A 6 -19.85 7.50 -29.88
N GLY A 7 -19.17 6.69 -29.08
CA GLY A 7 -18.39 7.14 -27.93
C GLY A 7 -16.97 6.67 -28.16
N ASP A 8 -16.06 7.62 -28.32
CA ASP A 8 -14.65 7.43 -28.63
C ASP A 8 -14.01 6.37 -27.73
N GLN A 9 -13.34 5.40 -28.35
CA GLN A 9 -12.42 4.50 -27.66
C GLN A 9 -11.21 5.34 -27.24
N GLU A 10 -11.12 5.70 -25.97
CA GLU A 10 -9.87 6.15 -25.39
C GLU A 10 -8.88 4.98 -25.51
N GLU A 11 -7.97 5.09 -26.48
CA GLU A 11 -6.77 4.25 -26.55
C GLU A 11 -5.94 4.52 -25.28
N GLU A 12 -6.19 3.74 -24.23
CA GLU A 12 -5.35 3.71 -23.04
C GLU A 12 -3.98 3.19 -23.45
N GLN A 13 -3.04 4.11 -23.61
CA GLN A 13 -1.62 3.80 -23.75
C GLN A 13 -1.19 2.94 -22.56
N GLU A 14 -0.77 1.71 -22.84
CA GLU A 14 0.04 0.92 -21.91
C GLU A 14 1.28 1.74 -21.52
N ILE A 15 1.21 2.44 -20.40
CA ILE A 15 2.41 2.97 -19.76
C ILE A 15 3.14 1.74 -19.21
N GLN A 16 4.05 1.19 -20.00
CA GLN A 16 5.13 0.36 -19.48
C GLN A 16 5.88 1.20 -18.45
N GLU A 17 5.56 1.01 -17.17
CA GLU A 17 6.32 1.58 -16.06
C GLU A 17 7.73 0.97 -16.10
N THR A 18 8.59 1.63 -16.85
CA THR A 18 10.03 1.40 -16.81
C THR A 18 10.47 1.76 -15.40
N LEU A 19 10.95 0.78 -14.63
CA LEU A 19 11.59 0.99 -13.33
C LEU A 19 12.54 2.20 -13.43
N GLY A 20 12.22 3.27 -12.72
CA GLY A 20 13.04 4.49 -12.67
C GLY A 20 12.60 5.67 -13.54
N GLN A 21 11.44 5.65 -14.19
CA GLN A 21 10.91 6.84 -14.91
C GLN A 21 9.75 7.57 -14.22
N GLY A 22 9.14 6.99 -13.20
CA GLY A 22 8.47 7.81 -12.18
C GLY A 22 9.56 8.51 -11.36
N ILE A 23 9.41 9.81 -11.10
CA ILE A 23 10.30 10.49 -10.14
C ILE A 23 10.18 9.72 -8.82
N ASP A 24 11.23 8.97 -8.51
CA ASP A 24 11.43 8.31 -7.24
C ASP A 24 11.66 9.41 -6.20
N CYS A 25 10.57 9.89 -5.59
CA CYS A 25 10.63 11.02 -4.68
C CYS A 25 11.22 10.66 -3.32
N ASP A 26 11.32 9.36 -2.98
CA ASP A 26 11.74 8.92 -1.65
C ASP A 26 12.74 7.76 -1.61
N GLY A 27 13.02 7.03 -2.70
CA GLY A 27 14.08 6.01 -2.73
C GLY A 27 13.94 4.94 -1.65
N GLY A 28 12.70 4.66 -1.21
CA GLY A 28 12.44 3.75 -0.09
C GLY A 28 12.87 4.27 1.29
N ASN A 29 13.21 5.55 1.43
CA ASN A 29 13.41 6.22 2.71
C ASN A 29 12.43 7.38 2.83
N ILE A 30 11.59 7.37 3.86
CA ILE A 30 10.79 8.56 4.25
C ILE A 30 11.72 9.77 4.14
N SER A 31 11.38 10.70 3.22
CA SER A 31 12.30 11.79 2.90
C SER A 31 12.65 12.55 4.19
N LYS A 32 13.93 12.89 4.40
CA LYS A 32 14.37 13.64 5.60
C LYS A 32 13.64 14.98 5.80
N GLY A 33 12.88 15.44 4.79
CA GLY A 33 12.04 16.63 4.82
C GLY A 33 10.54 16.34 4.78
N ALA A 34 10.10 15.08 4.99
CA ALA A 34 8.70 14.80 5.24
C ALA A 34 8.32 15.54 6.52
N ILE A 35 7.39 16.49 6.42
CA ILE A 35 6.94 17.28 7.56
C ILE A 35 6.16 16.34 8.48
N CYS A 36 6.86 15.71 9.42
CA CYS A 36 6.28 15.35 10.69
C CYS A 36 6.18 16.66 11.48
N GLN A 37 5.03 16.95 12.08
CA GLN A 37 4.92 18.01 13.07
C GLN A 37 5.79 17.59 14.27
N VAL A 38 7.04 18.04 14.28
CA VAL A 38 7.99 17.93 15.39
C VAL A 38 7.98 19.30 16.07
N ASP A 39 7.92 19.32 17.41
CA ASP A 39 7.92 20.52 18.25
C ASP A 39 8.84 21.62 17.69
N GLU A 40 8.36 22.88 17.76
CA GLU A 40 8.83 24.11 17.08
C GLU A 40 10.28 24.58 17.40
N GLY A 41 11.25 23.67 17.55
CA GLY A 41 12.58 24.01 18.06
C GLY A 41 13.70 24.12 17.02
N SER A 42 13.70 23.31 15.95
CA SER A 42 14.77 23.39 14.95
C SER A 42 14.45 22.58 13.70
N CYS A 43 13.83 23.20 12.71
CA CYS A 43 13.73 22.63 11.36
C CYS A 43 14.83 23.25 10.48
N THR A 44 15.87 22.49 10.16
CA THR A 44 16.71 22.81 8.99
C THR A 44 15.83 22.60 7.76
N LEU A 45 15.42 23.71 7.14
CA LEU A 45 14.61 23.74 5.92
C LEU A 45 15.27 22.85 4.85
N SER A 46 14.56 21.80 4.45
CA SER A 46 14.91 21.02 3.25
C SER A 46 14.58 21.87 2.03
N ASP A 47 15.53 22.04 1.10
CA ASP A 47 15.36 22.78 -0.18
C ASP A 47 14.31 22.17 -1.13
N LYS A 48 13.65 21.07 -0.74
CA LYS A 48 12.58 20.43 -1.50
C LYS A 48 11.22 20.96 -1.05
N ASN A 49 10.37 21.30 -2.01
CA ASN A 49 8.98 21.64 -1.76
C ASN A 49 8.30 20.53 -0.95
N PRO A 50 7.58 20.87 0.14
CA PRO A 50 6.90 19.86 0.94
C PRO A 50 5.86 19.15 0.10
N VAL A 51 5.86 17.82 0.15
CA VAL A 51 4.85 16.99 -0.51
C VAL A 51 3.71 16.76 0.48
N LEU A 52 2.52 17.28 0.14
CA LEU A 52 1.33 17.13 0.96
C LEU A 52 0.79 15.69 0.85
N ALA A 53 0.63 15.01 1.98
CA ALA A 53 -0.11 13.75 2.03
C ALA A 53 -1.59 14.02 1.70
N ASN A 54 -2.14 13.29 0.73
CA ASN A 54 -3.52 13.42 0.27
C ASN A 54 -4.37 12.21 0.66
N SER A 55 -3.80 11.23 1.38
CA SER A 55 -4.47 10.01 1.78
C SER A 55 -3.91 9.47 3.09
N LEU A 56 -4.70 8.67 3.80
CA LEU A 56 -4.32 7.99 5.03
C LEU A 56 -4.60 6.49 4.88
N ILE A 57 -3.56 5.67 4.96
CA ILE A 57 -3.70 4.22 4.94
C ILE A 57 -3.93 3.75 6.37
N ASN A 58 -4.90 2.87 6.56
CA ASN A 58 -5.15 2.23 7.85
C ASN A 58 -5.15 0.72 7.70
N PHE A 59 -4.41 0.04 8.57
CA PHE A 59 -4.52 -1.40 8.77
C PHE A 59 -5.39 -1.64 10.00
N VAL A 60 -6.41 -2.48 9.82
CA VAL A 60 -7.37 -2.83 10.87
C VAL A 60 -7.35 -4.33 11.09
N MET A 61 -7.19 -4.75 12.34
CA MET A 61 -7.27 -6.15 12.74
C MET A 61 -8.62 -6.41 13.39
N THR A 62 -9.27 -7.49 12.99
CA THR A 62 -10.52 -7.97 13.59
C THR A 62 -10.34 -9.40 14.07
N GLY A 63 -10.66 -9.64 15.34
CA GLY A 63 -10.60 -10.99 15.92
C GLY A 63 -11.85 -11.82 15.55
N PRO A 64 -11.69 -12.95 14.85
CA PRO A 64 -12.84 -13.82 14.52
C PRO A 64 -13.31 -14.63 15.74
N THR A 65 -12.38 -15.10 16.59
CA THR A 65 -12.69 -15.91 17.79
C THR A 65 -13.10 -15.06 18.98
N THR A 66 -12.39 -13.94 19.20
CA THR A 66 -12.72 -12.94 20.23
C THR A 66 -13.13 -11.67 19.54
N LYS A 67 -14.35 -11.19 19.77
CA LYS A 67 -14.88 -9.99 19.11
C LYS A 67 -14.10 -8.75 19.56
N PHE A 68 -13.19 -8.29 18.73
CA PHE A 68 -12.55 -6.99 18.85
C PHE A 68 -12.19 -6.47 17.45
N THR A 69 -12.03 -5.16 17.37
CA THR A 69 -11.51 -4.48 16.18
C THR A 69 -10.55 -3.40 16.65
N ALA A 70 -9.37 -3.34 16.06
CA ALA A 70 -8.34 -2.38 16.43
C ALA A 70 -7.61 -1.87 15.18
N ILE A 71 -7.27 -0.58 15.17
CA ILE A 71 -6.31 -0.03 14.22
C ILE A 71 -4.92 -0.48 14.66
N VAL A 72 -4.19 -1.14 13.78
CA VAL A 72 -2.87 -1.71 14.06
C VAL A 72 -1.74 -0.98 13.33
N GLY A 73 -2.08 -0.04 12.46
CA GLY A 73 -1.13 0.84 11.81
C GLY A 73 -1.83 1.91 10.97
N SER A 74 -1.25 3.11 10.94
CA SER A 74 -1.79 4.25 10.20
C SER A 74 -0.65 5.10 9.63
N TRP A 75 -0.69 5.41 8.33
CA TRP A 75 0.35 6.17 7.64
C TRP A 75 -0.24 7.21 6.68
N PRO A 76 0.10 8.51 6.84
CA PRO A 76 -0.22 9.51 5.83
C PRO A 76 0.64 9.29 4.58
N VAL A 77 0.01 9.32 3.41
CA VAL A 77 0.68 9.10 2.12
C VAL A 77 0.22 10.12 1.08
N ALA A 78 1.15 10.54 0.22
CA ALA A 78 0.86 11.41 -0.93
C ALA A 78 0.67 10.60 -2.23
N LYS A 79 1.41 9.50 -2.35
CA LYS A 79 1.28 8.49 -3.40
C LYS A 79 1.80 7.18 -2.83
N LEU A 80 1.04 6.10 -2.99
CA LEU A 80 1.43 4.77 -2.53
C LEU A 80 1.46 3.83 -3.73
N THR A 81 2.59 3.17 -3.95
CA THR A 81 2.68 2.08 -4.93
C THR A 81 2.24 0.75 -4.31
N GLY A 82 1.82 -0.21 -5.15
CA GLY A 82 1.47 -1.56 -4.68
C GLY A 82 2.64 -2.25 -3.97
N GLN A 83 3.87 -1.98 -4.37
CA GLN A 83 5.08 -2.52 -3.74
C GLN A 83 5.35 -1.91 -2.36
N GLN A 84 5.15 -0.59 -2.20
CA GLN A 84 5.24 0.06 -0.88
C GLN A 84 4.16 -0.49 0.06
N LEU A 85 2.93 -0.67 -0.44
CA LEU A 85 1.85 -1.28 0.32
C LEU A 85 2.19 -2.72 0.73
N PHE A 86 2.79 -3.51 -0.16
CA PHE A 86 3.28 -4.86 0.13
C PHE A 86 4.26 -4.89 1.30
N PHE A 87 5.28 -4.04 1.29
CA PHE A 87 6.25 -4.00 2.39
C PHE A 87 5.59 -3.57 3.72
N LEU A 88 4.68 -2.60 3.68
CA LEU A 88 3.91 -2.18 4.86
C LEU A 88 3.02 -3.31 5.38
N ALA A 89 2.32 -4.03 4.51
CA ALA A 89 1.47 -5.14 4.90
C ALA A 89 2.27 -6.26 5.56
N VAL A 90 3.39 -6.68 4.96
CA VAL A 90 4.28 -7.70 5.55
C VAL A 90 4.86 -7.23 6.89
N HIS A 91 5.22 -5.94 7.00
CA HIS A 91 5.69 -5.37 8.26
C HIS A 91 4.63 -5.44 9.36
N VAL A 92 3.38 -5.06 9.06
CA VAL A 92 2.26 -5.13 10.00
C VAL A 92 2.00 -6.57 10.42
N ILE A 93 1.93 -7.51 9.48
CA ILE A 93 1.74 -8.94 9.77
C ILE A 93 2.83 -9.44 10.72
N LYS A 94 4.10 -9.17 10.40
CA LYS A 94 5.24 -9.56 11.24
C LYS A 94 5.12 -8.98 12.66
N LYS A 95 4.74 -7.71 12.78
CA LYS A 95 4.58 -7.07 14.10
C LYS A 95 3.43 -7.67 14.90
N LEU A 96 2.32 -8.00 14.26
CA LEU A 96 1.22 -8.68 14.95
C LEU A 96 1.64 -10.06 15.45
N GLU A 97 2.37 -10.83 14.64
CA GLU A 97 2.86 -12.15 15.04
C GLU A 97 3.92 -12.10 16.13
N GLU A 98 4.83 -11.11 16.10
CA GLU A 98 5.78 -10.84 17.19
C GLU A 98 5.05 -10.55 18.53
N ASN A 99 3.82 -10.03 18.48
CA ASN A 99 2.98 -9.77 19.65
C ASN A 99 2.04 -10.93 20.02
N GLY A 100 2.18 -12.09 19.37
CA GLY A 100 1.44 -13.33 19.69
C GLY A 100 0.09 -13.47 18.99
N PHE A 101 -0.23 -12.64 18.00
CA PHE A 101 -1.38 -12.85 17.13
C PHE A 101 -1.02 -13.79 15.98
N ILE A 102 -2.03 -14.40 15.37
CA ILE A 102 -1.88 -15.16 14.11
C ILE A 102 -2.74 -14.44 13.06
N VAL A 103 -2.13 -14.11 11.92
CA VAL A 103 -2.84 -13.44 10.82
C VAL A 103 -3.26 -14.47 9.77
N ASP A 104 -4.50 -14.94 9.87
CA ASP A 104 -5.03 -15.96 8.97
C ASP A 104 -5.54 -15.40 7.63
N LEU A 105 -5.96 -14.13 7.60
CA LEU A 105 -6.62 -13.53 6.44
C LEU A 105 -6.27 -12.05 6.29
N VAL A 106 -5.99 -11.65 5.05
CA VAL A 106 -5.87 -10.24 4.65
C VAL A 106 -7.04 -9.90 3.73
N VAL A 107 -7.71 -8.77 3.99
CA VAL A 107 -8.86 -8.29 3.21
C VAL A 107 -8.55 -6.90 2.68
N GLY A 108 -8.91 -6.65 1.42
CA GLY A 108 -8.75 -5.36 0.75
C GLY A 108 -9.88 -5.17 -0.27
N ASP A 109 -10.08 -3.92 -0.71
CA ASP A 109 -11.03 -3.61 -1.78
C ASP A 109 -10.43 -3.89 -3.17
N ASN A 110 -11.20 -3.59 -4.24
CA ASN A 110 -10.76 -3.75 -5.62
C ASN A 110 -9.98 -2.55 -6.18
N ALA A 111 -9.37 -1.71 -5.32
CA ALA A 111 -8.51 -0.63 -5.79
C ALA A 111 -7.24 -1.22 -6.44
N ARG A 112 -6.77 -0.60 -7.54
CA ARG A 112 -5.61 -1.07 -8.31
C ARG A 112 -4.36 -1.34 -7.44
N ILE A 113 -4.16 -0.53 -6.40
CA ILE A 113 -3.04 -0.67 -5.47
C ILE A 113 -3.19 -1.95 -4.61
N ASN A 114 -4.40 -2.26 -4.16
CA ASN A 114 -4.70 -3.48 -3.39
C ASN A 114 -4.60 -4.73 -4.27
N ILE A 115 -5.07 -4.67 -5.52
CA ILE A 115 -4.86 -5.74 -6.49
C ILE A 115 -3.35 -6.03 -6.61
N LYS A 116 -2.53 -4.98 -6.74
CA LYS A 116 -1.08 -5.15 -6.85
C LYS A 116 -0.44 -5.72 -5.58
N LEU A 117 -0.92 -5.34 -4.39
CA LEU A 117 -0.53 -5.97 -3.13
C LEU A 117 -0.80 -7.49 -3.16
N PHE A 118 -2.00 -7.90 -3.56
CA PHE A 118 -2.38 -9.32 -3.58
C PHE A 118 -1.60 -10.11 -4.63
N GLU A 119 -1.33 -9.53 -5.80
CA GLU A 119 -0.41 -10.13 -6.78
C GLU A 119 0.99 -10.38 -6.19
N LEU A 120 1.51 -9.43 -5.41
CA LEU A 120 2.84 -9.54 -4.81
C LEU A 120 2.89 -10.50 -3.61
N LEU A 121 1.78 -10.69 -2.91
CA LEU A 121 1.66 -11.70 -1.84
C LEU A 121 1.66 -13.13 -2.41
N ARG A 122 1.22 -13.31 -3.66
CA ARG A 122 1.20 -14.62 -4.32
C ARG A 122 2.59 -15.05 -4.77
N ARG A 123 2.91 -16.31 -4.52
CA ARG A 123 4.03 -16.99 -5.17
C ARG A 123 3.58 -17.67 -6.47
N PRO A 124 4.46 -17.80 -7.47
CA PRO A 124 4.18 -18.61 -8.66
C PRO A 124 3.82 -20.08 -8.34
N SER A 125 4.23 -20.58 -7.18
CA SER A 125 3.95 -21.93 -6.70
C SER A 125 2.59 -22.08 -6.00
N ASP A 126 1.90 -20.99 -5.70
CA ASP A 126 0.61 -21.02 -5.01
C ASP A 126 -0.48 -21.54 -5.96
N LYS A 127 -1.01 -22.73 -5.65
CA LYS A 127 -1.92 -23.48 -6.53
C LYS A 127 -3.34 -22.93 -6.58
N GLN A 128 -3.75 -22.14 -5.58
CA GLN A 128 -5.09 -21.60 -5.46
C GLN A 128 -5.04 -20.08 -5.46
N ASP A 129 -6.05 -19.44 -6.05
CA ASP A 129 -6.05 -17.99 -6.24
C ASP A 129 -6.18 -17.19 -4.95
N PHE A 130 -6.72 -17.81 -3.91
CA PHE A 130 -7.06 -17.16 -2.63
C PHE A 130 -6.25 -17.69 -1.44
N ILE A 131 -5.34 -18.65 -1.66
CA ILE A 131 -4.46 -19.17 -0.62
C ILE A 131 -3.03 -18.81 -1.02
N VAL A 132 -2.41 -17.99 -0.18
CA VAL A 132 -1.03 -17.56 -0.36
C VAL A 132 -0.14 -18.21 0.68
N THR A 133 1.12 -18.43 0.32
CA THR A 133 2.12 -18.85 1.31
C THR A 133 2.34 -17.73 2.34
N HIS A 134 2.34 -18.07 3.63
CA HIS A 134 2.41 -17.07 4.70
C HIS A 134 3.69 -16.22 4.60
N PRO A 135 3.62 -14.88 4.52
CA PRO A 135 4.76 -14.05 4.13
C PRO A 135 5.85 -13.95 5.19
N VAL A 136 5.54 -14.23 6.46
CA VAL A 136 6.49 -14.20 7.58
C VAL A 136 6.98 -15.61 7.94
N ASN A 137 6.18 -16.64 7.65
CA ASN A 137 6.46 -18.04 7.98
C ASN A 137 6.31 -18.89 6.70
N PRO A 138 7.29 -18.79 5.78
CA PRO A 138 7.18 -19.15 4.37
C PRO A 138 7.22 -20.63 4.03
#